data_AF-A0A2Z4L7R1-F1
#
_entry.id   AF-A0A2Z4L7R1-F1
#
_cell.length_a   1.000
_cell.length_b   1.000
_cell.length_c   1.000
_cell.angle_alpha   90.00
_cell.angle_beta   90.00
_cell.angle_gamma   90.00
#
_symmetry.space_group_name_H-M   'P 1'
#
loop_
_entity.id
_entity.type
_entity.pdbx_description
1 polymer ?
#
loop_
_entity_poly.entity_id
_entity_poly.type
_entity_poly.pdbx_seq_one_letter_code
_entity_poly.pdbx_strand_id
1 'polypeptide(L)'
;MSARDDLLNAIRQLPQVLIAEFMDDEMKKAVVEYEMKRLNELIPFINKGMEEAFQLEEAIVVVIDNSIKSKRIENSYDNNDTTFTLRTESGKIIGESIYDEEELEELRDDPSVTFLSDNFVTYNDISAYGERQFFVMSSTNSSFFTDTNLESLVSKLTVAVPSTETDHYIRDCFNLEHDAEIGSLIIGFTE
;
A
#
# COMPACT_ATOMS: atom_id res chain seq x y z
N MET A 1 4.51 -21.40 20.89
CA MET A 1 4.73 -20.02 20.42
C MET A 1 3.36 -19.40 20.23
N SER A 2 3.22 -18.08 20.42
CA SER A 2 1.98 -17.38 20.07
C SER A 2 1.90 -17.19 18.56
N ALA A 3 0.68 -17.06 18.03
CA ALA A 3 0.43 -16.77 16.62
C ALA A 3 1.18 -15.50 16.18
N ARG A 4 1.20 -14.49 17.06
CA ARG A 4 2.02 -13.27 16.95
C ARG A 4 3.50 -13.53 16.66
N ASP A 5 4.16 -14.36 17.47
CA ASP A 5 5.59 -14.62 17.31
C ASP A 5 5.86 -15.49 16.07
N ASP A 6 4.95 -16.41 15.74
CA ASP A 6 5.03 -17.25 14.54
C ASP A 6 4.94 -16.38 13.27
N LEU A 7 4.01 -15.42 13.23
CA LEU A 7 3.85 -14.47 12.13
C LEU A 7 5.10 -13.62 11.93
N LEU A 8 5.63 -12.99 12.99
CA LEU A 8 6.83 -12.16 12.89
C LEU A 8 8.04 -12.97 12.41
N ASN A 9 8.19 -14.21 12.92
CA ASN A 9 9.28 -15.09 12.48
C ASN A 9 9.12 -15.51 11.02
N ALA A 10 7.90 -15.79 10.56
CA ALA A 10 7.65 -16.10 9.16
C ALA A 10 8.02 -14.92 8.23
N ILE A 11 7.65 -13.70 8.61
CA ILE A 11 8.01 -12.48 7.87
C ILE A 11 9.53 -12.29 7.80
N ARG A 12 10.23 -12.44 8.93
CA ARG A 12 11.70 -12.28 9.00
C ARG A 12 12.48 -13.31 8.19
N GLN A 13 11.88 -14.44 7.87
CA GLN A 13 12.51 -15.50 7.06
C GLN A 13 12.39 -15.23 5.55
N LEU A 14 11.61 -14.23 5.14
CA LEU A 14 11.46 -13.88 3.74
C LEU A 14 12.75 -13.24 3.19
N PRO A 15 13.29 -13.70 2.05
CA PRO A 15 14.58 -13.23 1.52
C PRO A 15 14.68 -11.72 1.29
N GLN A 16 13.56 -11.10 0.93
CA GLN A 16 13.44 -9.67 0.64
C GLN A 16 13.25 -8.80 1.87
N VAL A 17 12.99 -9.38 3.05
CA VAL A 17 12.76 -8.59 4.28
C VAL A 17 14.09 -8.19 4.90
N LEU A 18 14.32 -6.88 4.96
CA LEU A 18 15.48 -6.28 5.64
C LEU A 18 15.21 -6.11 7.14
N ILE A 19 14.00 -5.65 7.48
CA ILE A 19 13.58 -5.36 8.85
C ILE A 19 12.13 -5.81 9.01
N ALA A 20 11.83 -6.44 10.14
CA ALA A 20 10.46 -6.64 10.59
C ALA A 20 10.41 -6.56 12.12
N GLU A 21 9.62 -5.62 12.64
CA GLU A 21 9.49 -5.36 14.08
C GLU A 21 8.06 -4.97 14.44
N PHE A 22 7.64 -5.28 15.67
CA PHE A 22 6.36 -4.78 16.18
C PHE A 22 6.45 -3.28 16.37
N MET A 23 5.40 -2.57 15.95
CA MET A 23 5.30 -1.13 16.14
C MET A 23 4.86 -0.83 17.57
N ASP A 24 5.61 0.04 18.24
CA ASP A 24 5.17 0.66 19.49
C ASP A 24 4.17 1.81 19.22
N ASP A 25 3.56 2.31 20.30
CA ASP A 25 2.56 3.38 20.20
C ASP A 25 3.14 4.69 19.67
N GLU A 26 4.44 4.95 19.90
CA GLU A 26 5.11 6.16 19.42
C GLU A 26 5.29 6.13 17.90
N MET A 27 5.76 5.01 17.35
CA MET A 27 5.89 4.79 15.92
C MET A 27 4.53 4.79 15.23
N LYS A 28 3.52 4.10 15.79
CA LYS A 28 2.14 4.14 15.25
C LYS A 28 1.62 5.56 15.18
N LYS A 29 1.78 6.33 16.26
CA LYS A 29 1.34 7.73 16.31
C LYS A 29 2.05 8.58 15.25
N ALA A 30 3.37 8.47 15.13
CA ALA A 30 4.13 9.22 14.15
C ALA A 30 3.69 8.90 12.71
N VAL A 31 3.50 7.62 12.38
CA VAL A 31 2.98 7.19 11.07
C VAL A 31 1.62 7.82 10.78
N VAL A 32 0.68 7.78 11.74
CA VAL A 32 -0.63 8.43 11.59
C VAL A 32 -0.47 9.93 11.35
N GLU A 33 0.42 10.61 12.05
CA GLU A 33 0.67 12.05 11.85
C GLU A 33 1.22 12.36 10.46
N TYR A 34 2.10 11.53 9.89
CA TYR A 34 2.57 11.69 8.51
C TYR A 34 1.45 11.50 7.49
N GLU A 35 0.65 10.44 7.62
CA GLU A 35 -0.50 10.20 6.74
C GLU A 35 -1.55 11.33 6.84
N MET A 36 -1.83 11.84 8.04
CA MET A 36 -2.79 12.94 8.24
C MET A 36 -2.35 14.25 7.59
N LYS A 37 -1.03 14.53 7.47
CA LYS A 37 -0.55 15.73 6.77
C LYS A 37 -1.01 15.76 5.32
N ARG A 38 -1.15 14.58 4.69
CA ARG A 38 -1.55 14.43 3.28
C ARG A 38 -3.01 14.79 3.01
N LEU A 39 -3.82 14.92 4.06
CA LEU A 39 -5.19 15.44 3.95
C LEU A 39 -5.23 16.94 3.59
N ASN A 40 -4.11 17.66 3.75
CA ASN A 40 -3.99 19.07 3.42
C ASN A 40 -3.42 19.32 2.01
N GLU A 41 -3.15 18.26 1.24
CA GLU A 41 -2.75 18.38 -0.17
C GLU A 41 -3.90 18.94 -1.02
N LEU A 42 -3.58 19.50 -2.20
CA LEU A 42 -4.58 20.07 -3.13
C LEU A 42 -5.67 19.06 -3.48
N ILE A 43 -5.26 17.82 -3.71
CA ILE A 43 -6.13 16.65 -3.78
C ILE A 43 -5.75 15.79 -2.57
N PRO A 44 -6.58 15.73 -1.52
CA PRO A 44 -6.25 14.98 -0.32
C PRO A 44 -5.99 13.51 -0.61
N PHE A 45 -4.98 12.93 0.04
CA PHE A 45 -4.70 11.50 -0.01
C PHE A 45 -5.20 10.80 1.26
N ILE A 46 -5.93 9.71 1.07
CA ILE A 46 -6.52 8.89 2.12
C ILE A 46 -5.94 7.48 2.02
N ASN A 47 -5.19 7.08 3.05
CA ASN A 47 -4.65 5.72 3.15
C ASN A 47 -5.61 4.82 3.94
N LYS A 48 -6.62 4.26 3.26
CA LYS A 48 -7.56 3.34 3.89
C LYS A 48 -6.88 2.07 4.38
N GLY A 49 -5.87 1.59 3.65
CA GLY A 49 -5.08 0.45 4.08
C GLY A 49 -4.43 0.69 5.45
N MET A 50 -3.88 1.88 5.67
CA MET A 50 -3.29 2.24 6.96
C MET A 50 -4.33 2.32 8.09
N GLU A 51 -5.49 2.92 7.81
CA GLU A 51 -6.60 2.98 8.77
C GLU A 51 -7.04 1.57 9.18
N GLU A 52 -7.23 0.68 8.22
CA GLU A 52 -7.65 -0.70 8.46
C GLU A 52 -6.58 -1.50 9.22
N ALA A 53 -5.29 -1.34 8.88
CA ALA A 53 -4.19 -2.00 9.57
C ALA A 53 -4.10 -1.57 11.05
N PHE A 54 -4.28 -0.29 11.35
CA PHE A 54 -4.23 0.22 12.73
C PHE A 54 -5.52 0.02 13.53
N GLN A 55 -6.62 -0.39 12.91
CA GLN A 55 -7.82 -0.85 13.61
C GLN A 55 -7.67 -2.28 14.17
N LEU A 56 -6.64 -3.01 13.74
CA LEU A 56 -6.33 -4.36 14.25
C LEU A 56 -5.54 -4.28 15.57
N GLU A 57 -5.39 -5.42 16.24
CA GLU A 57 -4.87 -5.47 17.62
C GLU A 57 -3.39 -5.09 17.68
N GLU A 58 -2.62 -5.58 16.71
CA GLU A 58 -1.18 -5.35 16.63
C GLU A 58 -0.75 -4.97 15.22
N ALA A 59 0.42 -4.34 15.11
CA ALA A 59 1.00 -3.94 13.83
C ALA A 59 2.50 -4.27 13.79
N ILE A 60 2.96 -4.71 12.63
CA ILE A 60 4.37 -4.95 12.30
C ILE A 60 4.77 -3.95 11.23
N VAL A 61 5.88 -3.23 11.44
CA VAL A 61 6.55 -2.50 10.38
C VAL A 61 7.51 -3.46 9.67
N VAL A 62 7.48 -3.45 8.34
CA VAL A 62 8.34 -4.29 7.50
C VAL A 62 9.07 -3.38 6.52
N VAL A 63 10.38 -3.54 6.40
CA VAL A 63 11.18 -2.91 5.34
C VAL A 63 11.67 -4.01 4.41
N ILE A 64 11.44 -3.83 3.12
CA ILE A 64 11.75 -4.79 2.06
C ILE A 64 12.72 -4.22 1.03
N ASP A 65 13.54 -5.10 0.47
CA ASP A 65 14.37 -4.87 -0.71
C ASP A 65 13.60 -5.33 -1.96
N ASN A 66 13.09 -4.35 -2.72
CA ASN A 66 12.34 -4.56 -3.96
C ASN A 66 13.23 -5.00 -5.14
N SER A 67 14.57 -4.93 -5.02
CA SER A 67 15.46 -5.50 -6.03
C SER A 67 15.40 -7.04 -6.03
N ILE A 68 15.09 -7.62 -4.86
CA ILE A 68 14.88 -9.06 -4.68
C ILE A 68 13.47 -9.40 -5.12
N LYS A 69 13.32 -9.64 -6.42
CA LYS A 69 12.05 -10.07 -7.00
C LYS A 69 11.62 -11.41 -6.40
N SER A 70 10.51 -11.41 -5.66
CA SER A 70 9.71 -12.63 -5.45
C SER A 70 9.04 -12.97 -6.79
N LYS A 71 8.86 -14.26 -7.09
CA LYS A 71 8.22 -14.72 -8.34
C LYS A 71 6.77 -14.20 -8.50
N ARG A 72 6.19 -13.62 -7.44
CA ARG A 72 4.90 -12.94 -7.47
C ARG A 72 4.96 -11.43 -7.34
N ILE A 73 6.10 -10.76 -7.12
CA ILE A 73 6.14 -9.29 -7.32
C ILE A 73 5.87 -8.96 -8.80
N GLU A 74 6.21 -9.88 -9.71
CA GLU A 74 5.87 -9.74 -11.14
C GLU A 74 4.38 -9.96 -11.42
N ASN A 75 3.62 -10.60 -10.52
CA ASN A 75 2.18 -10.91 -10.68
C ASN A 75 1.28 -10.33 -9.57
N SER A 76 1.83 -9.61 -8.58
CA SER A 76 1.07 -8.97 -7.49
C SER A 76 0.20 -7.83 -8.01
N TYR A 77 0.51 -7.43 -9.25
CA TYR A 77 -0.19 -6.50 -10.09
C TYR A 77 -1.33 -7.14 -10.90
N ASP A 78 -1.32 -8.46 -11.11
CA ASP A 78 -2.39 -9.21 -11.79
C ASP A 78 -3.63 -9.38 -10.89
N ASN A 79 -3.45 -9.27 -9.56
CA ASN A 79 -4.55 -9.26 -8.62
C ASN A 79 -4.83 -7.82 -8.19
N ASN A 80 -6.06 -7.36 -8.45
CA ASN A 80 -6.68 -6.08 -8.08
C ASN A 80 -6.59 -5.65 -6.60
N ASP A 81 -5.70 -6.22 -5.79
CA ASP A 81 -5.70 -6.11 -4.34
C ASP A 81 -5.00 -4.83 -3.82
N THR A 82 -4.36 -4.04 -4.68
CA THR A 82 -3.78 -2.73 -4.28
C THR A 82 -4.27 -1.63 -5.23
N THR A 83 -5.46 -1.11 -4.97
CA THR A 83 -6.08 -0.08 -5.82
C THR A 83 -5.70 1.32 -5.33
N PHE A 84 -4.72 1.94 -5.99
CA PHE A 84 -4.51 3.37 -5.91
C PHE A 84 -5.51 4.05 -6.86
N THR A 85 -6.48 4.76 -6.30
CA THR A 85 -7.62 5.31 -7.06
C THR A 85 -7.79 6.80 -6.81
N LEU A 86 -8.20 7.54 -7.84
CA LEU A 86 -8.73 8.88 -7.71
C LEU A 86 -10.26 8.78 -7.66
N ARG A 87 -10.86 9.27 -6.59
CA ARG A 87 -12.31 9.19 -6.34
C ARG A 87 -12.92 10.55 -6.09
N THR A 88 -14.17 10.72 -6.46
CA THR A 88 -14.96 11.90 -6.06
C THR A 88 -15.54 11.74 -4.66
N GLU A 89 -16.09 12.82 -4.11
CA GLU A 89 -16.79 12.84 -2.82
C GLU A 89 -17.97 11.85 -2.76
N SER A 90 -18.67 11.63 -3.88
CA SER A 90 -19.72 10.62 -3.98
C SER A 90 -19.20 9.17 -4.03
N GLY A 91 -17.87 8.98 -4.05
CA GLY A 91 -17.21 7.68 -4.09
C GLY A 91 -16.98 7.13 -5.50
N LYS A 92 -17.30 7.90 -6.54
CA LYS A 92 -17.10 7.49 -7.94
C LYS A 92 -15.61 7.45 -8.27
N ILE A 93 -15.13 6.33 -8.82
CA ILE A 93 -13.76 6.21 -9.34
C ILE A 93 -13.67 7.01 -10.65
N ILE A 94 -12.69 7.90 -10.72
CA ILE A 94 -12.41 8.76 -11.87
C ILE A 94 -10.98 8.64 -12.38
N GLY A 95 -10.19 7.79 -11.73
CA GLY A 95 -8.90 7.34 -12.19
C GLY A 95 -8.35 6.23 -11.29
N GLU A 96 -7.42 5.45 -11.81
CA GLU A 96 -6.84 4.33 -11.09
C GLU A 96 -5.48 3.93 -11.66
N SER A 97 -4.69 3.25 -10.82
CA SER A 97 -3.50 2.54 -11.28
C SER A 97 -3.89 1.20 -11.88
N ILE A 98 -3.47 0.97 -13.13
CA ILE A 98 -3.65 -0.26 -13.90
C ILE A 98 -2.27 -0.80 -14.21
N TYR A 99 -2.07 -2.08 -13.93
CA TYR A 99 -0.78 -2.73 -14.14
C TYR A 99 -0.85 -3.93 -15.09
N ASP A 100 -2.06 -4.34 -15.47
CA ASP A 100 -2.24 -5.32 -16.53
C ASP A 100 -1.83 -4.71 -17.88
N GLU A 101 -0.85 -5.32 -18.54
CA GLU A 101 -0.28 -4.78 -19.78
C GLU A 101 -1.30 -4.80 -20.93
N GLU A 102 -2.20 -5.79 -20.98
CA GLU A 102 -3.23 -5.92 -22.02
C GLU A 102 -4.29 -4.82 -21.85
N GLU A 103 -4.76 -4.58 -20.63
CA GLU A 103 -5.67 -3.49 -20.28
C GLU A 103 -5.04 -2.11 -20.56
N LEU A 104 -3.76 -1.93 -20.23
CA LEU A 104 -3.05 -0.69 -20.54
C LEU A 104 -2.95 -0.45 -22.06
N GLU A 105 -2.71 -1.50 -22.86
CA GLU A 105 -2.71 -1.40 -24.32
C GLU A 105 -4.08 -1.03 -24.88
N GLU A 106 -5.16 -1.65 -24.38
CA GLU A 106 -6.53 -1.33 -24.79
C GLU A 106 -6.89 0.14 -24.48
N LEU A 107 -6.50 0.64 -23.31
CA LEU A 107 -6.82 2.00 -22.87
C LEU A 107 -6.03 3.09 -23.58
N ARG A 108 -4.89 2.77 -24.20
CA ARG A 108 -4.08 3.75 -24.97
C ARG A 108 -4.83 4.29 -26.19
N ASP A 109 -5.73 3.49 -26.76
CA ASP A 109 -6.52 3.87 -27.92
C ASP A 109 -7.91 4.45 -27.54
N ASP A 110 -8.26 4.48 -26.25
CA ASP A 110 -9.54 5.01 -25.78
C ASP A 110 -9.51 6.55 -25.64
N PRO A 111 -10.29 7.30 -26.44
CA PRO A 111 -10.32 8.77 -26.37
C PRO A 111 -10.96 9.31 -25.08
N SER A 112 -11.67 8.48 -24.31
CA SER A 112 -12.26 8.83 -23.02
C SER A 112 -11.26 8.70 -21.86
N VAL A 113 -10.04 8.25 -22.12
CA VAL A 113 -9.00 8.00 -21.12
C VAL A 113 -7.85 9.01 -21.25
N THR A 114 -7.24 9.38 -20.14
CA THR A 114 -6.01 10.17 -20.11
C THR A 114 -5.03 9.59 -19.11
N PHE A 115 -3.82 9.33 -19.58
CA PHE A 115 -2.72 8.84 -18.77
C PHE A 115 -2.05 10.00 -18.04
N LEU A 116 -2.00 9.94 -16.71
CA LEU A 116 -1.22 10.86 -15.89
C LEU A 116 0.20 10.34 -15.63
N SER A 117 0.40 9.02 -15.74
CA SER A 117 1.69 8.33 -15.70
C SER A 117 1.59 7.04 -16.51
N ASP A 118 2.67 6.25 -16.56
CA ASP A 118 2.73 5.01 -17.35
C ASP A 118 1.60 4.03 -17.02
N ASN A 119 1.16 4.01 -15.77
CA ASN A 119 0.20 3.06 -15.23
C ASN A 119 -0.98 3.73 -14.52
N PHE A 120 -1.12 5.07 -14.53
CA PHE A 120 -2.25 5.75 -13.91
C PHE A 120 -3.11 6.44 -14.95
N VAL A 121 -4.37 6.00 -15.03
CA VAL A 121 -5.35 6.52 -15.98
C VAL A 121 -6.41 7.35 -15.28
N THR A 122 -6.98 8.31 -16.00
CA THR A 122 -8.15 9.08 -15.60
C THR A 122 -9.21 9.01 -16.70
N TYR A 123 -10.48 9.02 -16.29
CA TYR A 123 -11.61 8.84 -17.19
C TYR A 123 -12.30 10.20 -17.42
N ASN A 124 -12.12 10.76 -18.62
CA ASN A 124 -12.56 12.09 -19.03
C ASN A 124 -14.07 12.23 -19.15
N ASP A 125 -14.79 11.13 -19.41
CA ASP A 125 -16.25 11.14 -19.61
C ASP A 125 -17.03 11.22 -18.28
N ILE A 126 -16.31 11.30 -17.16
CA ILE A 126 -16.89 11.45 -15.84
C ILE A 126 -16.85 12.93 -15.47
N SER A 127 -17.99 13.61 -15.61
CA SER A 127 -18.18 14.96 -15.12
C SER A 127 -18.07 15.03 -13.58
N ALA A 128 -16.85 15.07 -13.05
CA ALA A 128 -16.55 15.36 -11.64
C ALA A 128 -16.70 16.87 -11.31
N TYR A 129 -17.56 17.57 -12.05
CA TYR A 129 -17.71 19.02 -11.95
C TYR A 129 -18.33 19.40 -10.61
N GLY A 130 -17.50 20.00 -9.74
CA GLY A 130 -17.93 20.54 -8.45
C GLY A 130 -17.84 19.57 -7.27
N GLU A 131 -17.43 18.31 -7.50
CA GLU A 131 -17.14 17.38 -6.41
C GLU A 131 -15.69 17.49 -5.95
N ARG A 132 -15.44 17.34 -4.65
CA ARG A 132 -14.08 17.18 -4.14
C ARG A 132 -13.52 15.85 -4.63
N GLN A 133 -12.21 15.81 -4.86
CA GLN A 133 -11.50 14.63 -5.32
C GLN A 133 -10.51 14.18 -4.26
N PHE A 134 -10.28 12.87 -4.18
CA PHE A 134 -9.43 12.23 -3.19
C PHE A 134 -8.62 11.13 -3.86
N PHE A 135 -7.32 11.10 -3.60
CA PHE A 135 -6.55 9.89 -3.83
C PHE A 135 -6.80 8.91 -2.70
N VAL A 136 -7.02 7.65 -3.03
CA VAL A 136 -7.33 6.59 -2.07
C VAL A 136 -6.40 5.42 -2.31
N MET A 137 -5.64 5.06 -1.28
CA MET A 137 -4.85 3.83 -1.24
C MET A 137 -5.60 2.78 -0.43
N SER A 138 -5.98 1.69 -1.08
CA SER A 138 -6.63 0.55 -0.43
C SER A 138 -5.62 -0.33 0.32
N SER A 139 -6.10 -1.10 1.30
CA SER A 139 -5.33 -2.21 1.86
C SER A 139 -5.07 -3.28 0.81
N THR A 140 -4.04 -4.08 1.04
CA THR A 140 -3.76 -5.33 0.33
C THR A 140 -3.52 -6.47 1.33
N ASN A 141 -3.04 -7.61 0.85
CA ASN A 141 -2.78 -8.82 1.62
C ASN A 141 -1.32 -9.28 1.47
N SER A 142 -0.94 -10.40 2.11
CA SER A 142 0.44 -10.88 2.10
C SER A 142 0.96 -11.24 0.72
N SER A 143 0.06 -11.59 -0.22
CA SER A 143 0.44 -11.90 -1.61
C SER A 143 1.04 -10.72 -2.36
N PHE A 144 0.86 -9.49 -1.85
CA PHE A 144 1.52 -8.30 -2.36
C PHE A 144 3.05 -8.38 -2.32
N PHE A 145 3.61 -9.04 -1.31
CA PHE A 145 5.06 -9.07 -1.10
C PHE A 145 5.63 -10.48 -0.91
N THR A 146 4.81 -11.52 -0.71
CA THR A 146 5.30 -12.88 -0.46
C THR A 146 4.41 -13.99 -1.02
N ASP A 147 5.01 -15.12 -1.38
CA ASP A 147 4.29 -16.36 -1.73
C ASP A 147 3.80 -17.14 -0.48
N THR A 148 4.24 -16.72 0.71
CA THR A 148 3.86 -17.37 1.96
C THR A 148 2.47 -16.90 2.37
N ASN A 149 1.54 -17.83 2.61
CA ASN A 149 0.20 -17.53 3.11
C ASN A 149 0.25 -17.13 4.61
N LEU A 150 0.55 -15.86 4.88
CA LEU A 150 0.65 -15.33 6.24
C LEU A 150 -0.73 -15.21 6.91
N GLU A 151 -1.80 -15.04 6.13
CA GLU A 151 -3.18 -15.01 6.62
C GLU A 151 -3.56 -16.30 7.33
N SER A 152 -2.92 -17.43 7.01
CA SER A 152 -3.19 -18.71 7.70
C SER A 152 -2.68 -18.78 9.15
N LEU A 153 -1.85 -17.82 9.56
CA LEU A 153 -1.23 -17.80 10.90
C LEU A 153 -2.04 -17.02 11.93
N VAL A 154 -3.00 -16.20 11.50
CA VAL A 154 -3.74 -15.24 12.33
C VAL A 154 -5.21 -15.15 11.88
N SER A 155 -6.11 -14.67 12.73
CA SER A 155 -7.54 -14.58 12.37
C SER A 155 -7.84 -13.49 11.34
N LYS A 156 -7.05 -12.40 11.33
CA LYS A 156 -7.13 -11.33 10.34
C LYS A 156 -5.76 -10.72 10.09
N LEU A 157 -5.46 -10.42 8.83
CA LEU A 157 -4.23 -9.75 8.39
C LEU A 157 -4.55 -8.73 7.31
N THR A 158 -3.94 -7.55 7.41
CA THR A 158 -4.09 -6.46 6.46
C THR A 158 -2.72 -5.85 6.20
N VAL A 159 -2.38 -5.64 4.93
CA VAL A 159 -1.14 -4.98 4.52
C VAL A 159 -1.48 -3.58 4.02
N ALA A 160 -0.76 -2.59 4.52
CA ALA A 160 -0.88 -1.19 4.15
C ALA A 160 0.42 -0.72 3.50
N VAL A 161 0.29 -0.02 2.37
CA VAL A 161 1.41 0.66 1.72
C VAL A 161 1.45 2.10 2.23
N PRO A 162 2.50 2.52 2.96
CA PRO A 162 2.63 3.88 3.45
C PRO A 162 2.83 4.87 2.30
N SER A 163 2.51 6.14 2.55
CA SER A 163 2.89 7.23 1.65
C SER A 163 4.41 7.44 1.63
N THR A 164 4.93 8.11 0.61
CA THR A 164 6.38 8.38 0.46
C THR A 164 6.99 9.05 1.69
N GLU A 165 6.32 10.05 2.28
CA GLU A 165 6.82 10.74 3.47
C GLU A 165 6.82 9.83 4.71
N THR A 166 5.79 9.00 4.87
CA THR A 166 5.72 7.99 5.93
C THR A 166 6.81 6.92 5.76
N ASP A 167 7.05 6.49 4.52
CA ASP A 167 8.10 5.54 4.18
C ASP A 167 9.50 6.09 4.50
N HIS A 168 9.77 7.35 4.16
CA HIS A 168 11.01 8.05 4.54
C HIS A 168 11.18 8.08 6.06
N TYR A 169 10.13 8.45 6.80
CA TYR A 169 10.15 8.42 8.26
C TYR A 169 10.49 7.03 8.82
N ILE A 170 9.84 5.97 8.32
CA ILE A 170 10.10 4.60 8.74
C ILE A 170 11.57 4.24 8.50
N ARG A 171 12.09 4.56 7.31
CA ARG A 171 13.50 4.28 6.97
C ARG A 171 14.49 5.05 7.85
N ASP A 172 14.17 6.30 8.19
CA ASP A 172 14.97 7.12 9.11
C ASP A 172 15.03 6.48 10.51
N CYS A 173 13.94 5.90 11.02
CA CYS A 173 13.93 5.19 12.30
C CYS A 173 14.94 4.03 12.34
N PHE A 174 15.25 3.45 11.19
CA PHE A 174 16.18 2.33 11.06
C PHE A 174 17.55 2.70 10.46
N ASN A 175 17.82 4.00 10.25
CA ASN A 175 19.03 4.51 9.61
C ASN A 175 19.27 3.91 8.21
N LEU A 176 18.21 3.75 7.43
CA LEU A 176 18.27 3.27 6.04
C LEU A 176 18.27 4.42 5.04
N GLU A 177 18.88 4.19 3.88
CA GLU A 177 18.88 5.18 2.80
C GLU A 177 17.51 5.28 2.10
N HIS A 178 17.26 6.42 1.47
CA HIS A 178 16.02 6.67 0.71
C HIS A 178 16.13 6.13 -0.73
N ASP A 179 16.67 4.92 -0.90
CA ASP A 179 16.79 4.24 -2.19
C ASP A 179 15.39 3.84 -2.72
N ALA A 180 15.17 3.99 -4.03
CA ALA A 180 13.92 3.55 -4.67
C ALA A 180 13.72 2.03 -4.61
N GLU A 181 14.80 1.26 -4.46
CA GLU A 181 14.74 -0.20 -4.33
C GLU A 181 14.36 -0.64 -2.91
N ILE A 182 14.34 0.26 -1.91
CA ILE A 182 13.93 -0.07 -0.54
C ILE A 182 12.55 0.53 -0.28
N GLY A 183 11.59 -0.29 0.15
CA GLY A 183 10.25 0.15 0.51
C GLY A 183 9.82 -0.37 1.89
N SER A 184 8.84 0.30 2.48
CA SER A 184 8.23 -0.12 3.74
C SER A 184 6.77 -0.54 3.56
N LEU A 185 6.31 -1.43 4.44
CA LEU A 185 4.94 -1.92 4.57
C LEU A 185 4.55 -1.91 6.05
N ILE A 186 3.25 -1.75 6.31
CA ILE A 186 2.68 -1.92 7.64
C ILE A 186 1.69 -3.08 7.59
N ILE A 187 1.87 -4.06 8.47
CA ILE A 187 1.02 -5.23 8.55
C ILE A 187 0.25 -5.17 9.86
N GLY A 188 -1.05 -4.89 9.78
CA GLY A 188 -1.97 -5.03 10.90
C GLY A 188 -2.47 -6.46 11.02
N PHE A 189 -2.63 -6.98 12.24
CA PHE A 189 -3.18 -8.31 12.47
C PHE A 189 -3.93 -8.45 13.81
N THR A 190 -4.77 -9.49 13.88
CA THR A 190 -5.50 -9.95 15.08
C THR A 190 -5.23 -11.45 15.23
N GLU A 191 -4.89 -11.92 16.44
CA GLU A 191 -4.63 -13.35 16.69
C GLU A 191 -5.84 -14.25 16.39
#